data_AF-A0A8T4X4D3-F1
#
_entry.id   AF-A0A8T4X4D3-F1
#
_cell.length_a   1.000
_cell.length_b   1.000
_cell.length_c   1.000
_cell.angle_alpha   90.00
_cell.angle_beta   90.00
_cell.angle_gamma   90.00
#
_symmetry.space_group_name_H-M   'P 1'
#
loop_
_entity.id
_entity.type
_entity.pdbx_description
1 polymer ?
#
loop_
_entity_poly.entity_id
_entity_poly.type
_entity_poly.pdbx_seq_one_letter_code
_entity_poly.pdbx_strand_id
1 'polypeptide(L)' 'YKFEIMSKDVNHSFNIHDYVVLMDAVPGRVNTVWFAPMEAGEHDIQCREYCGLIHYNMRGKLIIEDDSS' A
#
# COMPACT_ATOMS: atom_id res chain seq x y z
N TYR A 1 -6.62 8.33 7.75
CA TYR A 1 -5.42 7.57 8.15
C TYR A 1 -4.21 8.08 7.38
N LYS A 2 -3.04 8.16 8.04
CA LYS A 2 -1.76 8.58 7.46
C LYS A 2 -0.83 7.38 7.37
N PHE A 3 -0.36 7.04 6.17
CA PHE A 3 0.72 6.06 6.01
C PHE A 3 2.00 6.76 5.57
N GLU A 4 3.12 6.33 6.15
CA GLU A 4 4.47 6.69 5.72
C GLU A 4 5.06 5.50 4.97
N ILE A 5 5.53 5.76 3.76
CA ILE A 5 5.93 4.73 2.81
C ILE A 5 7.38 4.97 2.40
N MET A 6 8.20 3.94 2.57
CA MET A 6 9.61 3.92 2.19
C MET A 6 10.00 2.47 1.93
N SER A 7 10.87 2.26 0.94
CA SER A 7 11.48 0.94 0.72
C SER A 7 12.77 0.77 1.52
N LYS A 8 13.10 -0.49 1.86
CA LYS A 8 14.37 -0.85 2.50
C LYS A 8 15.45 -1.31 1.50
N ASP A 9 15.07 -1.62 0.27
CA ASP A 9 15.95 -2.24 -0.72
C ASP A 9 15.95 -1.52 -2.08
N VAL A 10 14.99 -1.81 -2.96
CA VAL A 10 14.83 -1.25 -4.31
C VAL A 10 13.53 -0.45 -4.40
N ASN A 11 13.25 0.15 -5.55
CA ASN A 11 11.98 0.83 -5.74
C ASN A 11 10.82 -0.18 -5.75
N HIS A 12 9.77 0.13 -4.99
CA HIS A 12 8.46 -0.52 -5.09
C HIS A 12 7.39 0.57 -5.24
N SER A 13 6.12 0.16 -5.34
CA SER A 13 5.00 1.09 -5.22
C SER A 13 3.93 0.48 -4.35
N PHE A 14 3.50 1.21 -3.32
CA PHE A 14 2.39 0.85 -2.46
C PHE A 14 1.08 1.30 -3.10
N ASN A 15 0.26 0.34 -3.54
CA ASN A 15 -1.03 0.63 -4.16
C ASN A 15 -2.19 -0.06 -3.45
N ILE A 16 -3.22 0.72 -3.12
CA ILE A 16 -4.53 0.23 -2.70
C ILE A 16 -5.53 0.77 -3.73
N HIS A 17 -5.98 -0.09 -4.65
CA HIS A 17 -6.73 0.34 -5.83
C HIS A 17 -8.04 1.05 -5.47
N ASP A 18 -8.80 0.48 -4.53
CA ASP A 18 -10.14 0.94 -4.13
C ASP A 18 -10.13 2.35 -3.50
N TYR A 19 -8.97 2.78 -2.98
CA TYR A 19 -8.78 4.10 -2.36
C TYR A 19 -7.93 5.06 -3.20
N VAL A 20 -7.59 4.68 -4.44
CA VAL A 20 -6.73 5.48 -5.34
C VAL A 20 -5.40 5.87 -4.66
N VAL A 21 -4.95 5.04 -3.71
CA VAL A 21 -3.65 5.19 -3.09
C VAL A 21 -2.63 4.60 -4.04
N LEU A 22 -1.76 5.42 -4.61
CA LEU A 22 -0.65 4.98 -5.44
C LEU A 22 0.57 5.82 -5.08
N MET A 23 1.54 5.21 -4.41
CA MET A 23 2.74 5.92 -4.00
C MET A 23 3.97 5.03 -4.04
N ASP A 24 4.99 5.49 -4.75
CA ASP A 24 6.29 4.85 -4.81
C ASP A 24 6.93 4.76 -3.42
N ALA A 25 7.46 3.58 -3.11
CA ALA A 25 8.30 3.34 -1.97
C ALA A 25 9.76 3.36 -2.45
N VAL A 26 10.46 4.47 -2.16
CA VAL A 26 11.82 4.71 -2.63
C VAL A 26 12.79 4.57 -1.44
N PRO A 27 13.94 3.88 -1.59
CA PRO A 27 14.93 3.78 -0.53
C PRO A 27 15.42 5.14 -0.03
N GLY A 28 15.40 5.34 1.30
CA GLY A 28 15.88 6.57 1.93
C GLY A 28 14.96 7.80 1.81
N ARG A 29 13.80 7.67 1.14
CA ARG A 29 12.81 8.74 1.02
C ARG A 29 11.49 8.31 1.64
N VAL A 30 11.07 9.02 2.68
CA VAL A 30 9.74 8.83 3.28
C VAL A 30 8.72 9.64 2.48
N ASN A 31 7.83 8.94 1.80
CA ASN A 31 6.62 9.52 1.22
C ASN A 31 5.46 9.40 2.20
N THR A 32 4.46 10.26 2.08
CA THR A 32 3.25 10.22 2.91
C THR A 32 2.02 10.15 2.03
N VAL A 33 1.09 9.28 2.38
CA VAL A 33 -0.26 9.24 1.79
C VAL A 33 -1.32 9.35 2.87
N TRP A 34 -2.44 9.94 2.48
CA TRP A 34 -3.63 10.07 3.31
C TRP A 34 -4.80 9.41 2.60
N PHE A 35 -5.57 8.62 3.34
CA PHE A 35 -6.81 8.06 2.84
C PHE A 35 -7.82 7.91 3.98
N ALA A 36 -9.10 7.84 3.61
CA ALA A 36 -10.21 7.61 4.52
C ALA A 36 -10.98 6.36 4.05
N PRO A 37 -10.90 5.23 4.79
CA PRO A 37 -11.72 4.07 4.52
C PRO A 37 -13.19 4.40 4.78
N MET A 38 -14.08 3.86 3.93
CA MET A 38 -15.50 4.19 3.97
C MET A 38 -16.35 3.06 4.53
N GLU A 39 -15.97 1.81 4.28
CA GLU A 39 -16.72 0.62 4.67
C GLU A 39 -15.77 -0.46 5.20
N ALA A 40 -16.26 -1.31 6.11
CA ALA A 40 -15.54 -2.48 6.59
C ALA A 40 -15.36 -3.51 5.46
N GLY A 41 -14.23 -4.21 5.47
CA GLY A 41 -13.91 -5.18 4.42
C GLY A 41 -12.42 -5.37 4.18
N GLU A 42 -12.11 -6.13 3.13
CA GLU A 42 -10.74 -6.40 2.69
C GLU A 42 -10.46 -5.77 1.33
N HIS A 43 -9.32 -5.10 1.21
CA HIS A 43 -8.87 -4.48 -0.03
C HIS A 43 -7.45 -4.95 -0.36
N ASP A 44 -7.20 -5.24 -1.63
CA ASP A 44 -5.90 -5.73 -2.07
C ASP A 44 -4.86 -4.61 -2.11
N ILE A 45 -3.67 -4.92 -1.61
CA ILE A 45 -2.47 -4.11 -1.73
C ILE A 45 -1.55 -4.79 -2.73
N GLN A 46 -1.11 -4.07 -3.76
CA GLN A 46 -0.27 -4.62 -4.83
C GLN A 46 0.95 -3.75 -5.09
N CYS A 47 2.09 -4.39 -5.37
CA CYS A 47 3.25 -3.68 -5.88
C CYS A 47 3.00 -3.24 -7.34
N ARG A 48 3.21 -1.96 -7.65
CA ARG A 48 3.00 -1.40 -9.01
C ARG A 48 4.24 -0.81 -9.68
N GLU A 49 5.41 -1.04 -9.10
CA GLU A 49 6.70 -0.71 -9.67
C GLU A 49 7.52 -1.98 -9.78
N TYR A 50 8.13 -2.26 -10.94
CA TYR A 50 8.83 -3.52 -11.14
C TYR A 50 10.04 -3.61 -10.21
N CYS A 51 9.99 -4.55 -9.27
CA CYS A 51 10.98 -4.66 -8.19
C CYS A 51 11.76 -5.99 -8.18
N GLY A 52 11.63 -6.80 -9.23
CA GLY A 52 12.37 -8.05 -9.40
C GLY A 52 11.49 -9.27 -9.70
N LEU A 53 12.07 -10.48 -9.60
CA LEU A 53 11.43 -11.73 -10.03
C LEU A 53 10.11 -12.02 -9.32
N ILE A 54 10.05 -11.73 -8.02
CA ILE A 54 8.87 -11.97 -7.18
C ILE A 54 7.91 -10.77 -7.14
N HIS A 55 8.10 -9.77 -8.01
CA HIS A 55 7.28 -8.55 -8.08
C HIS A 55 5.78 -8.87 -8.12
N TYR A 56 5.37 -9.81 -8.98
CA TYR A 56 3.97 -10.18 -9.13
C TYR A 56 3.39 -10.86 -7.88
N ASN A 57 4.22 -11.43 -7.01
CA ASN A 57 3.78 -12.17 -5.82
C ASN A 57 3.82 -11.31 -4.54
N MET A 58 4.30 -10.07 -4.64
CA MET A 58 4.34 -9.12 -3.53
C MET A 58 2.96 -8.46 -3.34
N ARG A 59 2.09 -9.17 -2.62
CA ARG A 59 0.73 -8.76 -2.31
C ARG A 59 0.53 -8.60 -0.80
N GLY A 60 -0.37 -7.70 -0.42
CA GLY A 60 -0.86 -7.55 0.95
C GLY A 60 -2.37 -7.30 0.96
N LYS A 61 -2.95 -7.16 2.15
CA LYS A 61 -4.35 -6.80 2.33
C LYS A 61 -4.47 -5.66 3.33
N LEU A 62 -5.32 -4.69 3.02
CA LEU A 62 -5.86 -3.74 3.98
C LEU A 62 -7.15 -4.35 4.51
N ILE A 63 -7.21 -4.60 5.82
CA ILE A 63 -8.41 -5.07 6.51
C ILE A 63 -8.96 -3.89 7.31
N ILE A 64 -10.21 -3.53 7.05
CA ILE A 64 -10.94 -2.52 7.81
C ILE A 64 -11.98 -3.28 8.62
N GLU A 65 -11.79 -3.26 9.94
CA GLU A 65 -12.72 -3.88 10.89
C GLU A 65 -13.90 -2.94 11.15
N ASP A 66 -15.05 -3.53 11.48
CA ASP A 66 -16.21 -2.76 11.93
C ASP A 66 -15.99 -2.33 13.39
N ASP A 67 -16.38 -1.09 13.71
CA ASP A 67 -16.24 -0.47 15.03
C ASP A 67 -17.17 -1.13 16.08
N SER A 68 -18.08 -2.00 15.64
CA SER A 68 -19.00 -2.74 16.50
C SER A 68 -18.44 -4.03 17.11
N SER A 69 -17.15 -4.33 16.94
CA SER A 69 -16.53 -5.59 17.39
C SER A 69 -15.97 -5.54 18.81
#